data_AF-A0A2R6JBM5-F1
#
_entry.id   AF-A0A2R6JBM5-F1
#
_cell.length_a   1.000
_cell.length_b   1.000
_cell.length_c   1.000
_cell.angle_alpha   90.00
_cell.angle_beta   90.00
_cell.angle_gamma   90.00
#
_symmetry.space_group_name_H-M   'P 1'
#
loop_
_entity.id
_entity.type
_entity.pdbx_description
1 polymer ?
#
loop_
_entity_poly.entity_id
_entity_poly.type
_entity_poly.pdbx_seq_one_letter_code
_entity_poly.pdbx_strand_id
1 'polypeptide(L)' 'MAESVLVVPGDGVGREVVPAAIEVLEAVADLEFVEADAGDRV' A
#
# COMPACT_ATOMS: atom_id res chain seq x y z
N MET A 1 -7.53 3.99 17.55
CA MET A 1 -6.19 4.30 17.02
C MET A 1 -6.08 3.48 15.77
N ALA A 2 -5.89 4.12 14.62
CA ALA A 2 -5.67 3.40 13.38
C ALA A 2 -4.31 2.68 13.47
N GLU A 3 -4.24 1.45 12.99
CA GLU A 3 -2.97 0.77 12.81
C GLU A 3 -2.34 1.24 11.50
N SER A 4 -1.04 1.51 11.53
CA SER A 4 -0.30 2.00 10.37
C SER A 4 0.17 0.85 9.48
N VAL A 5 -0.09 0.96 8.18
CA VAL A 5 0.34 0.01 7.15
C VAL A 5 1.31 0.71 6.21
N LEU A 6 2.52 0.17 6.09
CA LEU A 6 3.49 0.63 5.10
C LEU A 6 3.11 0.07 3.71
N VAL A 7 2.95 0.95 2.74
CA VAL A 7 2.64 0.60 1.35
C VAL A 7 3.89 0.71 0.51
N VAL A 8 4.30 -0.40 -0.10
CA VAL A 8 5.40 -0.46 -1.06
C VAL A 8 4.84 -0.97 -2.39
N PRO A 9 4.54 -0.07 -3.36
CA PRO A 9 3.89 -0.46 -4.61
C PRO A 9 4.74 -1.39 -5.49
N GLY A 10 6.07 -1.34 -5.33
CA GLY A 10 7.00 -2.08 -6.17
C GLY A 10 6.96 -1.63 -7.64
N ASP A 11 7.20 -2.57 -8.53
CA ASP A 11 7.25 -2.40 -9.98
C ASP A 11 6.13 -3.17 -10.71
N GLY A 12 6.00 -2.92 -12.02
CA GLY A 12 5.02 -3.59 -12.87
C GLY A 12 3.57 -3.40 -12.40
N VAL A 13 2.83 -4.52 -12.30
CA VAL A 13 1.39 -4.55 -11.98
C VAL A 13 1.07 -3.98 -10.59
N GLY A 14 2.05 -3.95 -9.68
CA GLY A 14 1.91 -3.41 -8.34
C GLY A 14 1.38 -1.97 -8.32
N ARG A 15 1.77 -1.16 -9.32
CA ARG A 15 1.32 0.23 -9.48
C ARG A 15 -0.18 0.37 -9.78
N GLU A 16 -0.81 -0.68 -10.28
CA GLU A 16 -2.25 -0.70 -10.60
C GLU A 16 -3.06 -1.42 -9.52
N VAL A 17 -2.54 -2.52 -8.97
CA VAL A 17 -3.30 -3.35 -8.01
C VAL A 17 -3.21 -2.86 -6.57
N VAL A 18 -2.12 -2.20 -6.18
CA VAL A 18 -1.97 -1.70 -4.80
C VAL A 18 -2.98 -0.58 -4.49
N PRO A 19 -3.23 0.40 -5.38
CA PRO A 19 -4.31 1.36 -5.16
C PRO A 19 -5.69 0.70 -4.99
N ALA A 20 -6.01 -0.31 -5.82
CA ALA A 20 -7.27 -1.04 -5.71
C ALA A 20 -7.39 -1.83 -4.39
N ALA A 21 -6.27 -2.36 -3.87
CA ALA A 21 -6.25 -3.03 -2.58
C ALA A 21 -6.50 -2.04 -1.41
N ILE A 22 -5.93 -0.84 -1.49
CA ILE A 22 -6.17 0.23 -0.51
C ILE A 22 -7.66 0.58 -0.47
N GLU A 23 -8.31 0.78 -1.62
CA GLU A 23 -9.75 1.08 -1.69
C GLU A 23 -10.60 0.02 -0.96
N VAL A 24 -10.25 -1.27 -1.12
CA VAL A 24 -10.95 -2.36 -0.42
C VAL A 24 -10.68 -2.34 1.07
N LEU A 25 -9.43 -2.10 1.49
CA LEU A 25 -9.02 -2.09 2.88
C LEU A 25 -9.61 -0.90 3.66
N GLU A 26 -9.68 0.28 3.06
CA GLU A 26 -10.33 1.47 3.63
C GLU A 26 -11.83 1.25 3.87
N ALA A 27 -12.47 0.41 3.04
CA ALA A 27 -13.89 0.11 3.20
C ALA A 27 -14.19 -0.85 4.38
N VAL A 28 -13.19 -1.59 4.86
CA VAL A 28 -13.38 -2.66 5.87
C VAL A 28 -12.62 -2.44 7.17
N ALA A 29 -11.67 -1.51 7.21
CA ALA A 29 -10.82 -1.26 8.37
C ALA A 29 -10.42 0.22 8.50
N ASP A 30 -10.20 0.65 9.75
CA ASP A 30 -9.66 1.97 10.09
C ASP A 30 -8.12 1.90 10.12
N LEU A 31 -7.50 2.10 8.95
CA LEU A 31 -6.06 1.97 8.72
C LEU A 31 -5.46 3.29 8.23
N GLU A 32 -4.22 3.54 8.62
CA GLU A 32 -3.41 4.65 8.09
C GLU A 32 -2.36 4.10 7.13
N PHE A 33 -2.40 4.51 5.86
CA PHE A 33 -1.43 4.06 4.86
C PHE A 33 -0.27 5.04 4.73
N VAL A 34 0.96 4.51 4.80
CA VAL A 34 2.19 5.28 4.66
C VAL A 34 2.96 4.76 3.45
N GLU A 35 3.15 5.58 2.43
CA GLU A 35 3.87 5.18 1.22
C GLU A 35 5.39 5.13 1.42
N ALA A 36 6.02 4.14 0.82
CA ALA A 36 7.47 4.02 0.71
C ALA A 36 7.88 3.36 -0.62
N ASP A 37 9.05 3.74 -1.11
CA ASP A 37 9.63 3.14 -2.30
C ASP A 37 10.28 1.78 -1.99
N ALA A 38 10.18 0.85 -2.94
CA ALA A 38 10.97 -0.37 -2.90
C ALA A 38 12.45 -0.01 -3.10
N GLY A 39 13.34 -0.58 -2.28
CA GLY A 39 14.77 -0.44 -2.51
C GLY A 39 15.20 -1.17 -3.78
N ASP A 40 16.22 -0.65 -4.46
CA ASP A 40 16.81 -1.31 -5.63
C ASP A 40 17.54 -2.60 -5.24
N ARG A 41 17.31 -3.67 -5.99
CA ARG A 41 18.11 -4.90 -5.89
C ARG A 41 19.44 -4.69 -6.60
N VAL A 42 20.50 -4.41 -5.83
CA VAL A 42 21.89 -4.32 -6.31
C VAL A 42 22.53 -5.69 -6.55
#